data_AF-B0U123-F1
#
_entry.id   AF-B0U123-F1
#
_cell.length_a   1.000
_cell.length_b   1.000
_cell.length_c   1.000
_cell.angle_alpha   90.00
_cell.angle_beta   90.00
_cell.angle_gamma   90.00
#
_symmetry.space_group_name_H-M   'P 1'
#
loop_
_entity.id
_entity.type
_entity.pdbx_description
1 polymer ?
#
loop_
_entity_poly.entity_id
_entity_poly.type
_entity_poly.pdbx_seq_one_letter_code
_entity_poly.pdbx_strand_id
1 'polypeptide(L)'
;MTKDWKYYLGLLLFILSFVPYIVVFCIMPFLGLSTSSYLAISSILLVSAEGIFLISVMLLGKVIIDTIKSAIKTIFKSAFTTQKPISRKRHSIGLVMFFASLVYPTLLLEMILIFDKINQVGQLNMMLVLFSGDIIFVASFFVLGGDFINKLKSVFRYSN
;
A
#
# COMPACT_ATOMS: atom_id res chain seq x y z
N MET A 1 -8.87 -19.25 -21.39
CA MET A 1 -7.61 -19.78 -21.94
C MET A 1 -7.25 -21.01 -21.12
N THR A 2 -6.89 -22.09 -21.79
CA THR A 2 -6.32 -23.29 -21.14
C THR A 2 -5.06 -22.87 -20.38
N LYS A 3 -4.77 -23.56 -19.27
CA LYS A 3 -3.57 -23.32 -18.44
C LYS A 3 -2.31 -23.70 -19.25
N ASP A 4 -1.91 -22.85 -20.18
CA ASP A 4 -0.77 -23.06 -21.06
C ASP A 4 0.52 -22.57 -20.40
N TRP A 5 1.67 -23.09 -20.85
CA TRP A 5 3.01 -22.69 -20.36
C TRP A 5 3.24 -21.17 -20.40
N LYS A 6 2.71 -20.50 -21.43
CA LYS A 6 2.81 -19.03 -21.59
C LYS A 6 2.10 -18.28 -20.45
N TYR A 7 1.00 -18.82 -19.94
CA TYR A 7 0.28 -18.24 -18.80
C TYR A 7 1.09 -18.35 -17.51
N TYR A 8 1.66 -19.52 -17.22
CA TYR A 8 2.52 -19.69 -16.04
C TYR A 8 3.80 -18.85 -16.13
N LEU A 9 4.40 -18.75 -17.31
CA LEU A 9 5.62 -17.98 -17.52
C LEU A 9 5.36 -16.48 -17.32
N GLY A 10 4.30 -15.95 -17.92
CA GLY A 10 3.98 -14.53 -17.72
C GLY A 10 3.47 -14.23 -16.30
N LEU A 11 2.81 -15.17 -15.60
CA LEU A 11 2.47 -15.01 -14.17
C LEU A 11 3.73 -15.01 -13.29
N LEU A 12 4.71 -15.86 -13.59
CA LEU A 12 5.99 -15.89 -12.91
C LEU A 12 6.74 -14.56 -13.12
N LEU A 13 6.82 -14.07 -14.35
CA LEU A 13 7.43 -12.76 -14.64
C LEU A 13 6.67 -11.61 -13.95
N PHE A 14 5.35 -11.70 -13.86
CA PHE A 14 4.54 -10.72 -13.13
C PHE A 14 4.95 -10.65 -11.66
N ILE A 15 5.03 -11.80 -10.98
CA ILE A 15 5.42 -11.87 -9.58
C ILE A 15 6.90 -11.43 -9.41
N LEU A 16 7.77 -11.85 -10.34
CA LEU A 16 9.20 -11.51 -10.32
C LEU A 16 9.44 -10.01 -10.48
N SER A 17 8.60 -9.30 -11.24
CA SER A 17 8.67 -7.84 -11.38
C SER A 17 8.53 -7.09 -10.05
N PHE A 18 7.83 -7.63 -9.06
CA PHE A 18 7.70 -6.99 -7.75
C PHE A 18 8.91 -7.19 -6.84
N VAL A 19 9.77 -8.18 -7.11
CA VAL A 19 10.94 -8.49 -6.27
C VAL A 19 11.93 -7.31 -6.23
N PRO A 20 12.31 -6.68 -7.37
CA PRO A 20 13.13 -5.47 -7.36
C PRO A 20 12.59 -4.34 -6.47
N TYR A 21 11.29 -4.08 -6.50
CA TYR A 21 10.67 -3.05 -5.67
C TYR A 21 10.84 -3.35 -4.18
N ILE A 22 10.63 -4.61 -3.78
CA ILE A 22 10.83 -5.04 -2.39
C ILE A 22 12.29 -4.87 -1.97
N VAL A 23 13.24 -5.24 -2.84
CA VAL A 23 14.67 -5.10 -2.56
C VAL A 23 15.06 -3.62 -2.40
N VAL A 24 14.60 -2.76 -3.31
CA VAL A 24 14.94 -1.33 -3.30
C VAL A 24 14.31 -0.61 -2.09
N PHE A 25 13.04 -0.89 -1.76
CA PHE A 25 12.36 -0.16 -0.70
C PHE A 25 12.52 -0.77 0.70
N CYS A 26 12.62 -2.09 0.82
CA CYS A 26 12.67 -2.77 2.12
C CYS A 26 14.07 -3.25 2.53
N ILE A 27 15.03 -3.39 1.61
CA ILE A 27 16.35 -3.96 1.94
C ILE A 27 17.45 -2.91 1.78
N MET A 28 17.50 -2.22 0.64
CA MET A 28 18.56 -1.27 0.34
C MET A 28 18.73 -0.13 1.37
N PRO A 29 17.67 0.42 1.99
CA PRO A 29 17.83 1.47 3.00
C PRO A 29 18.58 1.02 4.25
N PHE A 30 18.61 -0.29 4.54
CA PHE A 30 19.31 -0.85 5.71
C PHE A 30 20.77 -1.20 5.42
N LEU A 31 21.20 -1.17 4.15
CA LEU A 31 22.56 -1.57 3.74
C LEU A 31 23.60 -0.45 3.92
N GLY A 32 23.20 0.76 4.33
CA GLY A 32 24.12 1.87 4.59
C GLY A 32 24.97 2.27 3.38
N LEU A 33 24.46 2.05 2.16
CA LEU A 33 25.18 2.30 0.91
C LEU A 33 25.40 3.80 0.70
N SER A 34 26.49 4.16 0.03
CA SER A 34 26.71 5.52 -0.44
C SER A 34 25.58 5.95 -1.39
N THR A 35 25.25 7.24 -1.39
CA THR A 35 24.14 7.79 -2.20
C THR A 35 24.30 7.49 -3.68
N SER A 36 25.54 7.53 -4.20
CA SER A 36 25.84 7.22 -5.60
C SER A 36 25.58 5.75 -5.95
N SER A 37 26.03 4.82 -5.10
CA SER A 37 25.80 3.39 -5.31
C SER A 37 24.33 3.00 -5.15
N TYR A 38 23.64 3.60 -4.17
CA TYR A 38 22.19 3.40 -3.98
C TYR A 38 21.40 3.82 -5.23
N LEU A 39 21.68 5.00 -5.80
CA LEU A 39 20.99 5.50 -6.99
C LEU A 39 21.28 4.64 -8.23
N ALA A 40 22.53 4.21 -8.43
CA ALA A 40 22.90 3.37 -9.57
C ALA A 40 22.21 2.00 -9.49
N ILE A 41 22.24 1.35 -8.32
CA ILE A 41 21.64 0.01 -8.14
C ILE A 41 20.11 0.09 -8.22
N SER A 42 19.50 1.07 -7.54
CA SER A 42 18.04 1.22 -7.51
C SER A 42 17.47 1.53 -8.89
N SER A 43 18.10 2.40 -9.68
CA SER A 43 17.65 2.71 -11.04
C SER A 43 17.70 1.49 -11.97
N ILE A 44 18.80 0.73 -11.97
CA ILE A 44 18.92 -0.49 -12.79
C ILE A 44 17.86 -1.52 -12.41
N LEU A 45 17.66 -1.74 -11.10
CA LEU A 45 16.65 -2.67 -10.60
C LEU A 45 15.23 -2.23 -10.99
N LEU A 46 14.88 -0.97 -10.79
CA LEU A 46 13.54 -0.45 -11.13
C LEU A 46 13.27 -0.50 -12.63
N VAL A 47 14.22 -0.09 -13.47
CA VAL A 47 14.06 -0.18 -14.94
C VAL A 47 13.89 -1.63 -15.38
N SER A 48 14.66 -2.56 -14.82
CA SER A 48 14.51 -3.99 -15.11
C SER A 48 13.14 -4.53 -14.67
N ALA A 49 12.62 -4.06 -13.53
CA ALA A 49 11.32 -4.42 -13.00
C ALA A 49 10.18 -4.00 -13.92
N GLU A 50 10.23 -2.77 -14.44
CA GLU A 50 9.27 -2.24 -15.41
C GLU A 50 9.33 -2.99 -16.74
N GLY A 51 10.54 -3.31 -17.22
CA GLY A 51 10.71 -4.12 -18.44
C GLY A 51 10.09 -5.51 -18.31
N ILE A 52 10.38 -6.22 -17.21
CA ILE A 52 9.79 -7.54 -16.92
C ILE A 52 8.28 -7.45 -16.78
N PHE A 53 7.78 -6.38 -16.14
CA PHE A 53 6.34 -6.12 -16.02
C PHE A 53 5.67 -5.99 -17.39
N LEU A 54 6.23 -5.16 -18.27
CA LEU A 54 5.70 -4.95 -19.62
C LEU A 54 5.66 -6.25 -20.43
N ILE A 55 6.74 -7.06 -20.36
CA ILE A 55 6.79 -8.36 -21.03
C ILE A 55 5.71 -9.30 -20.46
N SER A 56 5.55 -9.33 -19.13
CA SER A 56 4.51 -10.13 -18.48
C SER A 56 3.09 -9.72 -18.92
N VAL A 57 2.81 -8.41 -18.95
CA VAL A 57 1.52 -7.86 -19.39
C VAL A 57 1.26 -8.19 -20.86
N MET A 58 2.29 -8.12 -21.71
CA MET A 58 2.18 -8.49 -23.12
C MET A 58 1.87 -9.98 -23.30
N LEU A 59 2.43 -10.85 -22.45
CA LEU A 59 2.21 -12.31 -22.50
C LEU A 59 0.83 -12.73 -21.98
N LEU A 60 0.31 -12.11 -20.92
CA LEU A 60 -1.00 -12.48 -20.34
C LEU A 60 -2.17 -11.66 -20.89
N GLY A 61 -1.91 -10.47 -21.45
CA GLY A 61 -2.90 -9.59 -22.05
C GLY A 61 -4.09 -9.27 -21.12
N LYS A 62 -5.31 -9.44 -21.63
CA LYS A 62 -6.55 -9.17 -20.89
C LYS A 62 -6.74 -10.01 -19.62
N VAL A 63 -6.11 -11.18 -19.54
CA VAL A 63 -6.31 -12.10 -18.40
C VAL A 63 -5.79 -11.50 -17.10
N ILE A 64 -4.68 -10.75 -17.12
CA ILE A 64 -4.19 -10.01 -15.93
C ILE A 64 -5.22 -8.98 -15.49
N ILE A 65 -5.78 -8.22 -16.43
CA ILE A 65 -6.72 -7.13 -16.11
C ILE A 65 -7.97 -7.70 -15.45
N ASP A 66 -8.52 -8.80 -15.97
CA ASP A 66 -9.70 -9.43 -15.41
C ASP A 66 -9.39 -10.09 -14.05
N THR A 67 -8.20 -10.69 -13.90
CA THR A 67 -7.75 -11.27 -12.63
C THR A 67 -7.56 -10.19 -11.56
N ILE A 68 -6.86 -9.10 -11.86
CA ILE A 68 -6.68 -7.95 -10.95
C ILE A 68 -8.03 -7.34 -10.59
N LYS A 69 -8.90 -7.10 -11.57
CA LYS A 69 -10.25 -6.57 -11.31
C LYS A 69 -11.04 -7.50 -10.40
N SER A 70 -10.98 -8.81 -10.62
CA SER A 70 -11.69 -9.78 -9.76
C SER A 70 -11.10 -9.85 -8.36
N ALA A 71 -9.77 -9.79 -8.21
CA ALA A 71 -9.08 -9.78 -6.92
C ALA A 71 -9.40 -8.51 -6.13
N ILE A 72 -9.28 -7.33 -6.76
CA ILE A 72 -9.67 -6.04 -6.15
C ILE A 72 -11.14 -6.08 -5.78
N LYS A 73 -12.03 -6.51 -6.68
CA LYS A 73 -13.46 -6.63 -6.40
C LYS A 73 -13.73 -7.60 -5.26
N THR A 74 -12.95 -8.67 -5.10
CA THR A 74 -13.13 -9.63 -4.00
C THR A 74 -12.69 -9.03 -2.66
N ILE A 75 -11.54 -8.38 -2.61
CA ILE A 75 -11.01 -7.70 -1.41
C ILE A 75 -11.93 -6.54 -1.00
N PHE A 76 -12.35 -5.71 -1.96
CA PHE A 76 -13.30 -4.63 -1.70
C PHE A 76 -14.70 -5.18 -1.40
N LYS A 77 -15.18 -6.23 -2.06
CA LYS A 77 -16.51 -6.77 -1.74
C LYS A 77 -16.53 -7.39 -0.34
N SER A 78 -15.47 -8.10 0.07
CA SER A 78 -15.40 -8.69 1.41
C SER A 78 -15.35 -7.63 2.51
N ALA A 79 -14.62 -6.53 2.30
CA ALA A 79 -14.49 -5.46 3.28
C ALA A 79 -15.66 -4.45 3.28
N PHE A 80 -16.33 -4.24 2.15
CA PHE A 80 -17.33 -3.17 1.97
C PHE A 80 -18.79 -3.68 1.93
N THR A 81 -19.03 -4.99 1.82
CA THR A 81 -20.40 -5.54 1.64
C THR A 81 -20.96 -6.21 2.89
N THR A 82 -20.19 -6.28 4.00
CA THR A 82 -20.71 -6.89 5.22
C THR A 82 -21.76 -5.98 5.87
N GLN A 83 -23.03 -6.19 5.52
CA GLN A 83 -24.23 -5.52 6.08
C GLN A 83 -24.59 -5.98 7.51
N LYS A 84 -23.72 -6.72 8.19
CA LYS A 84 -23.98 -7.12 9.58
C LYS A 84 -23.58 -5.94 10.47
N PRO A 85 -24.47 -5.44 11.35
CA PRO A 85 -24.16 -4.32 12.22
C PRO A 85 -22.92 -4.66 13.05
N ILE A 86 -21.91 -3.83 12.91
CA ILE A 86 -20.61 -4.03 13.53
C ILE A 86 -20.76 -3.77 15.03
N SER A 87 -20.15 -4.62 15.88
CA SER A 87 -20.16 -4.42 17.33
C SER A 87 -19.58 -3.04 17.72
N ARG A 88 -20.18 -2.38 18.72
CA ARG A 88 -19.75 -1.05 19.24
C ARG A 88 -18.25 -0.99 19.53
N LYS A 89 -17.66 -2.09 20.05
CA LYS A 89 -16.22 -2.17 20.35
C LYS A 89 -15.37 -2.07 19.09
N ARG A 90 -15.71 -2.82 18.03
CA ARG A 90 -14.99 -2.80 16.76
C ARG A 90 -15.15 -1.45 16.04
N HIS A 91 -16.34 -0.85 16.08
CA HIS A 91 -16.55 0.49 15.54
C HIS A 91 -15.68 1.55 16.23
N SER A 92 -15.61 1.52 17.57
CA SER A 92 -14.80 2.47 18.33
C SER A 92 -13.30 2.27 18.07
N ILE A 93 -12.83 1.02 18.01
CA ILE A 93 -11.43 0.70 17.69
C ILE A 93 -11.07 1.22 16.29
N GLY A 94 -11.92 0.96 15.29
CA GLY A 94 -11.68 1.42 13.93
C GLY A 94 -11.64 2.95 13.82
N LEU A 95 -12.50 3.64 14.57
CA LEU A 95 -12.54 5.11 14.61
C LEU A 95 -11.31 5.68 15.32
N VAL A 96 -10.90 5.09 16.44
CA VAL A 96 -9.64 5.45 17.12
C VAL A 96 -8.46 5.20 16.20
N MET A 97 -8.40 4.07 15.50
CA MET A 97 -7.34 3.78 14.52
C MET A 97 -7.32 4.81 13.39
N PHE A 98 -8.48 5.20 12.85
CA PHE A 98 -8.58 6.19 11.78
C PHE A 98 -8.03 7.56 12.21
N PHE A 99 -8.47 8.08 13.35
CA PHE A 99 -8.00 9.38 13.84
C PHE A 99 -6.56 9.32 14.36
N ALA A 100 -6.19 8.27 15.08
CA ALA A 100 -4.81 8.08 15.53
C ALA A 100 -3.86 7.99 14.33
N SER A 101 -4.27 7.35 13.23
CA SER A 101 -3.46 7.26 12.03
C SER A 101 -3.16 8.62 11.38
N LEU A 102 -4.05 9.60 11.49
CA LEU A 102 -3.85 10.93 10.92
C LEU A 102 -3.04 11.82 11.86
N VAL A 103 -3.30 11.71 13.17
CA VAL A 103 -2.76 12.60 14.19
C VAL A 103 -1.38 12.13 14.69
N TYR A 104 -1.19 10.82 14.87
CA TYR A 104 0.03 10.28 15.46
C TYR A 104 1.28 10.54 14.60
N PRO A 105 1.33 10.17 13.30
CA PRO A 105 2.53 10.37 12.49
C PRO A 105 2.86 11.85 12.27
N THR A 106 1.82 12.68 12.10
CA THR A 106 1.95 14.12 11.82
C THR A 106 2.50 14.87 13.03
N LEU A 107 1.88 14.70 14.21
CA LEU A 107 2.36 15.35 15.44
C LEU A 107 3.75 14.87 15.83
N LEU A 108 4.06 13.58 15.71
CA LEU A 108 5.39 13.07 16.03
C LEU A 108 6.46 13.71 15.15
N LEU A 109 6.20 13.82 13.85
CA LEU A 109 7.13 14.45 12.92
C LEU A 109 7.28 15.94 13.14
N GLU A 110 6.18 16.65 13.34
CA GLU A 110 6.21 18.08 13.60
C GLU A 110 7.00 18.37 14.88
N MET A 111 6.83 17.56 15.93
CA MET A 111 7.65 17.67 17.14
C MET A 111 9.13 17.38 16.87
N ILE A 112 9.47 16.35 16.10
CA ILE A 112 10.87 16.04 15.75
C ILE A 112 11.51 17.21 14.97
N LEU A 113 10.75 17.84 14.08
CA LEU A 113 11.19 18.99 13.28
C LEU A 113 11.35 20.26 14.13
N ILE A 114 10.39 20.56 15.01
CA ILE A 114 10.42 21.74 15.91
C ILE A 114 11.62 21.66 16.87
N PHE A 115 11.93 20.48 17.40
CA PHE A 115 13.04 20.28 18.32
C PHE A 115 14.38 19.96 17.64
N ASP A 116 14.46 20.07 16.31
CA ASP A 116 15.64 19.77 15.48
C ASP A 116 16.31 18.42 15.82
N LYS A 117 15.50 17.41 16.14
CA LYS A 117 15.96 16.06 16.51
C LYS A 117 16.16 15.15 15.28
N ILE A 118 16.25 15.73 14.09
CA ILE A 118 16.36 15.02 12.81
C ILE A 118 17.58 14.08 12.82
N ASN A 119 18.71 14.55 13.36
CA ASN A 119 19.95 13.78 13.44
C ASN A 119 19.89 12.62 14.46
N GLN A 120 19.02 12.71 15.48
CA GLN A 120 18.85 11.64 16.48
C GLN A 120 17.90 10.54 16.02
N VAL A 121 16.82 10.92 15.33
CA VAL A 121 15.80 9.96 14.88
C VAL A 121 16.22 9.31 13.56
N GLY A 122 16.88 10.06 12.68
CA GLY A 122 17.28 9.62 11.35
C GLY A 122 16.14 9.70 10.34
N GLN A 123 16.47 10.12 9.11
CA GLN A 123 15.50 10.35 8.04
C GLN A 123 14.70 9.09 7.67
N LEU A 124 15.32 7.91 7.77
CA LEU A 124 14.65 6.63 7.50
C LEU A 124 13.56 6.32 8.53
N ASN A 125 13.81 6.54 9.82
CA ASN A 125 12.80 6.31 10.85
C ASN A 125 11.62 7.27 10.71
N MET A 126 11.89 8.52 10.33
CA MET A 126 10.84 9.51 10.04
C MET A 126 9.95 9.03 8.88
N MET A 127 10.54 8.52 7.81
CA MET A 127 9.81 7.97 6.66
C MET A 127 9.02 6.70 7.03
N LEU A 128 9.59 5.83 7.87
CA LEU A 128 8.90 4.63 8.37
C LEU A 128 7.70 4.99 9.26
N VAL A 129 7.80 6.04 10.09
CA VAL A 129 6.68 6.51 10.92
C VAL A 129 5.53 7.01 10.04
N LEU A 130 5.79 7.79 8.99
CA LEU A 130 4.78 8.19 7.99
C LEU A 130 4.13 6.99 7.32
N PHE A 131 4.96 6.09 6.80
CA PHE A 131 4.49 4.92 6.08
C PHE A 131 3.63 4.01 6.96
N SER A 132 4.00 3.87 8.24
CA SER A 132 3.20 3.14 9.22
C SER A 132 1.83 3.79 9.44
N GLY A 133 1.77 5.13 9.43
CA GLY A 133 0.53 5.89 9.41
C GLY A 133 -0.35 5.51 8.24
N ASP A 134 0.14 5.59 7.01
CA ASP A 134 -0.65 5.26 5.82
C ASP A 134 -1.21 3.83 5.85
N ILE A 135 -0.43 2.87 6.36
CA ILE A 135 -0.88 1.48 6.52
C ILE A 135 -2.03 1.39 7.55
N ILE A 136 -1.89 2.02 8.70
CA ILE A 136 -2.93 2.03 9.76
C ILE A 136 -4.19 2.73 9.23
N PHE A 137 -4.02 3.79 8.44
CA PHE A 137 -5.13 4.53 7.82
C PHE A 137 -5.94 3.60 6.91
N VAL A 138 -5.28 2.91 5.99
CA VAL A 138 -5.94 1.94 5.10
C VAL A 138 -6.58 0.81 5.90
N ALA A 139 -5.87 0.24 6.89
CA ALA A 139 -6.39 -0.81 7.74
C ALA A 139 -7.64 -0.39 8.53
N SER A 140 -7.72 0.88 8.94
CA SER A 140 -8.88 1.41 9.68
C SER A 140 -10.18 1.30 8.88
N PHE A 141 -10.15 1.48 7.55
CA PHE A 141 -11.31 1.29 6.68
C PHE A 141 -11.79 -0.17 6.64
N PHE A 142 -10.87 -1.14 6.68
CA PHE A 142 -11.22 -2.55 6.79
C PHE A 142 -11.86 -2.88 8.15
N VAL A 143 -11.38 -2.25 9.23
CA VAL A 143 -11.95 -2.43 10.58
C VAL A 143 -13.34 -1.78 10.69
N LEU A 144 -13.50 -0.56 10.18
CA LEU A 144 -14.74 0.22 10.17
C LEU A 144 -15.80 -0.32 9.20
N GLY A 145 -15.38 -1.02 8.14
CA GLY A 145 -16.26 -1.72 7.20
C GLY A 145 -17.18 -0.81 6.37
N GLY A 146 -18.13 -1.44 5.68
CA GLY A 146 -19.02 -0.78 4.71
C GLY A 146 -19.95 0.28 5.30
N ASP A 147 -20.43 0.11 6.54
CA ASP A 147 -21.37 1.04 7.17
C ASP A 147 -20.78 2.44 7.38
N PHE A 148 -19.52 2.52 7.83
CA PHE A 148 -18.82 3.81 7.95
C PHE A 148 -18.68 4.51 6.61
N ILE A 149 -18.33 3.77 5.57
CA ILE A 149 -18.12 4.30 4.23
C ILE A 149 -19.45 4.77 3.62
N ASN A 150 -20.56 4.08 3.89
CA ASN A 150 -21.88 4.52 3.48
C ASN A 150 -22.26 5.85 4.16
N LYS A 151 -21.96 6.01 5.44
CA LYS A 151 -22.14 7.29 6.17
C LYS A 151 -21.23 8.39 5.63
N LEU A 152 -19.96 8.07 5.36
CA LEU A 152 -19.02 9.02 4.79
C LEU A 152 -19.49 9.48 3.40
N LYS A 153 -19.94 8.55 2.55
CA LYS A 153 -20.57 8.87 1.26
C LYS A 153 -21.84 9.70 1.41
N SER A 154 -22.67 9.47 2.42
CA SER A 154 -23.87 10.29 2.63
C SER A 154 -23.55 11.73 3.00
N VAL A 155 -22.45 11.98 3.72
CA VAL A 155 -22.00 13.34 4.07
C VAL A 155 -21.59 14.13 2.82
N PHE A 156 -21.02 13.46 1.81
CA PHE A 156 -20.62 14.10 0.54
C PHE A 156 -21.76 14.20 -0.48
N ARG A 157 -22.95 13.64 -0.19
CA ARG A 157 -24.12 13.85 -1.04
C ARG A 157 -24.71 15.22 -0.72
N TYR A 158 -24.49 16.16 -1.63
CA TYR A 158 -25.15 17.45 -1.59
C TYR A 158 -26.63 17.28 -1.94
N SER A 159 -27.52 17.71 -1.04
CA SER A 159 -28.96 17.75 -1.29
C SER A 159 -29.27 19.02 -2.07
N ASN A 160 -29.68 18.88 -3.33
CA ASN A 160 -30.51 19.89 -4.00
C ASN A 160 -31.97 19.51 -3.81
#